data_AF-A0A269XUT9-F1
#
_entry.id   AF-A0A269XUT9-F1
#
_cell.length_a   1.000
_cell.length_b   1.000
_cell.length_c   1.000
_cell.angle_alpha   90.00
_cell.angle_beta   90.00
_cell.angle_gamma   90.00
#
_symmetry.space_group_name_H-M   'P 1'
#
loop_
_entity.id
_entity.type
_entity.pdbx_description
1 polymer ?
#
loop_
_entity_poly.entity_id
_entity_poly.type
_entity_poly.pdbx_seq_one_letter_code
_entity_poly.pdbx_strand_id
1 'polypeptide(L)' 'MIRSRLTSKSQTTIPQAVRATLGLQPGDEIGYIVENGQVILTRVLATAEQDDPFATFGEWNSVADQQAYAGL' A
#
# COMPACT_ATOMS: atom_id res chain seq x y z
N MET A 1 13.73 15.52 17.46
CA MET A 1 12.48 15.62 16.67
C MET A 1 12.81 16.18 15.30
N ILE A 2 12.51 15.46 14.22
CA ILE A 2 12.68 15.96 12.84
C ILE A 2 11.41 16.74 12.47
N ARG A 3 11.55 17.88 11.78
CA ARG A 3 10.42 18.75 11.42
C ARG A 3 10.48 19.09 9.93
N SER A 4 9.31 19.16 9.30
CA SER A 4 9.15 19.68 7.95
C SER A 4 8.11 20.80 7.95
N ARG A 5 8.23 21.73 7.00
CA ARG A 5 7.25 22.79 6.80
C ARG A 5 6.11 22.28 5.92
N LEU A 6 4.88 22.65 6.27
CA LEU A 6 3.72 22.51 5.39
C LEU A 6 3.68 23.73 4.45
N THR A 7 3.64 23.47 3.15
CA THR A 7 3.50 24.53 2.14
C THR A 7 2.05 25.00 2.05
N SER A 8 1.82 26.12 1.34
CA SER A 8 0.46 26.63 1.09
C SER A 8 -0.44 25.67 0.31
N LYS A 9 0.15 24.68 -0.39
CA LYS A 9 -0.57 23.63 -1.12
C LYS A 9 -0.78 22.36 -0.29
N SER A 10 -0.63 22.44 1.03
CA SER A 10 -0.73 21.28 1.93
C SER A 10 0.27 20.16 1.64
N GLN A 11 1.39 20.48 0.99
CA GLN A 11 2.47 19.53 0.74
C GLN A 11 3.57 19.69 1.78
N THR A 12 4.20 18.59 2.19
CA THR A 12 5.42 18.61 3.00
C THR A 12 6.47 17.69 2.40
N THR A 13 7.74 18.09 2.51
CA THR A 13 8.85 17.25 2.07
C THR A 13 9.17 16.24 3.17
N ILE A 14 9.22 14.96 2.82
CA ILE A 14 9.64 13.91 3.74
C ILE A 14 11.16 14.01 3.93
N PRO A 15 11.65 14.26 5.16
CA PRO A 15 13.08 14.38 5.43
C PRO A 15 13.84 13.13 5.01
N GLN A 16 15.10 13.31 4.61
CA GLN A 16 15.96 12.19 4.16
C GLN A 16 16.01 11.05 5.17
N ALA A 17 16.14 11.34 6.47
CA ALA A 17 16.18 10.31 7.50
C ALA A 17 14.89 9.47 7.53
N VAL A 18 13.72 10.10 7.39
CA VAL A 18 12.43 9.39 7.38
C VAL A 18 12.28 8.55 6.11
N ARG A 19 12.68 9.09 4.94
CA ARG A 19 12.69 8.31 3.68
C ARG A 19 13.60 7.09 3.78
N ALA A 20 14.79 7.25 4.34
CA ALA A 20 15.75 6.15 4.51
C ALA A 20 15.21 5.07 5.46
N THR A 21 14.60 5.48 6.58
CA THR A 21 13.97 4.53 7.53
C THR A 21 12.82 3.75 6.90
N LEU A 22 11.99 4.41 6.10
CA LEU A 22 10.86 3.76 5.42
C LEU A 22 11.25 3.06 4.10
N GLY A 23 12.48 3.23 3.63
CA GLY A 23 12.93 2.72 2.33
C GLY A 23 12.18 3.30 1.13
N LEU A 24 11.73 4.56 1.22
CA LEU A 24 10.91 5.21 0.20
C LEU A 24 11.72 5.63 -1.02
N GLN A 25 11.18 5.34 -2.20
CA GLN A 25 11.68 5.78 -3.50
C GLN A 25 10.69 6.75 -4.17
N PRO A 26 11.13 7.58 -5.15
CA PRO A 26 10.21 8.38 -5.94
C PRO A 26 9.17 7.50 -6.63
N GLY A 27 7.88 7.79 -6.42
CA GLY A 27 6.77 6.99 -6.94
C GLY A 27 6.17 6.00 -5.95
N ASP A 28 6.83 5.74 -4.82
CA ASP A 28 6.23 4.92 -3.75
C ASP A 28 5.02 5.61 -3.11
N GLU A 29 4.03 4.80 -2.77
CA GLU A 29 2.87 5.23 -1.98
C GLU A 29 3.14 5.17 -0.47
N ILE A 30 2.45 6.04 0.26
CA ILE A 30 2.61 6.20 1.71
C ILE A 30 1.26 6.07 2.38
N GLY A 31 1.18 5.15 3.33
CA GLY A 31 0.00 4.92 4.15
C GLY A 31 -0.04 5.88 5.32
N TYR A 32 -1.26 6.30 5.67
CA TYR A 32 -1.53 7.13 6.84
C TYR A 32 -2.44 6.36 7.78
N ILE A 33 -1.94 6.07 8.98
CA ILE A 33 -2.73 5.46 10.05
C ILE A 33 -2.93 6.53 11.12
N VAL A 34 -4.19 6.77 11.49
CA VAL A 34 -4.57 7.79 12.49
C VAL A 34 -5.05 7.10 13.75
N GLU A 35 -4.27 7.20 14.83
CA GLU A 35 -4.57 6.57 16.10
C GLU A 35 -4.26 7.52 17.25
N ASN A 36 -5.21 7.69 18.19
CA ASN A 36 -5.02 8.49 19.41
C ASN A 36 -4.52 9.93 19.15
N GLY A 37 -4.97 10.56 18.06
CA GLY A 37 -4.54 11.91 17.67
C GLY A 37 -3.11 11.99 17.11
N GLN A 38 -2.48 10.83 16.85
CA GLN A 38 -1.19 10.71 16.19
C GLN A 38 -1.37 10.15 14.77
N VAL A 39 -0.44 10.50 13.89
CA VAL A 39 -0.39 9.97 12.52
C VAL A 39 0.88 9.17 12.36
N ILE A 40 0.73 7.90 11.97
CA ILE A 40 1.81 6.99 11.65
C ILE A 40 1.91 6.90 10.13
N LEU A 41 3.10 7.14 9.60
CA LEU A 41 3.42 7.01 8.19
C LEU A 41 4.02 5.64 7.92
N THR A 42 3.50 4.92 6.96
CA THR A 42 4.00 3.60 6.54
C THR A 42 4.30 3.59 5.05
N ARG A 43 5.26 2.77 4.62
CA ARG A 43 5.41 2.46 3.19
C ARG A 43 4.29 1.51 2.80
N VAL A 44 3.56 1.83 1.74
CA VAL A 44 2.62 0.86 1.14
C VAL A 44 3.44 -0.05 0.23
N LEU A 45 3.45 -1.34 0.55
CA LEU A 45 3.86 -2.34 -0.41
C LEU A 45 2.63 -2.57 -1.28
N ALA A 46 2.76 -2.40 -2.60
CA ALA A 46 1.71 -2.79 -3.52
C ALA A 46 1.44 -4.29 -3.27
N THR A 47 0.36 -4.60 -2.57
CA THR A 47 -0.13 -5.96 -2.48
C THR A 47 -0.56 -6.30 -3.90
N ALA A 48 -0.05 -7.40 -4.45
CA ALA A 48 -0.38 -7.89 -5.79
C ALA A 48 -1.90 -8.04 -6.04
N GLU A 49 -2.72 -7.93 -4.99
CA GLU A 49 -4.18 -7.97 -5.01
C GLU A 49 -4.84 -6.72 -5.61
N GLN A 50 -4.21 -5.54 -5.58
CA GLN A 50 -4.85 -4.32 -6.10
C GLN A 50 -4.78 -4.18 -7.63
N ASP A 51 -3.91 -4.95 -8.28
CA ASP A 51 -3.73 -4.96 -9.74
C ASP A 51 -4.12 -6.31 -10.37
N ASP A 52 -4.73 -7.22 -9.60
CA ASP A 52 -5.30 -8.45 -10.16
C ASP A 52 -6.73 -8.18 -10.66
N PRO A 53 -6.97 -8.09 -11.98
CA PRO A 53 -8.32 -7.93 -12.53
C PRO A 53 -9.25 -9.11 -12.19
N PHE A 54 -8.69 -10.21 -11.65
CA PHE A 54 -9.43 -11.38 -11.20
C PHE A 54 -9.60 -11.47 -9.67
N ALA A 55 -9.16 -10.48 -8.88
CA ALA A 55 -9.26 -10.50 -7.42
C ALA A 55 -10.70 -10.74 -6.89
N THR A 56 -11.72 -10.30 -7.64
CA THR A 56 -13.15 -10.50 -7.29
C THR A 56 -13.70 -11.87 -7.71
N PHE A 57 -12.96 -12.66 -8.49
CA PHE A 57 -13.41 -13.96 -9.01
C PHE A 57 -13.00 -15.15 -8.13
N GLY A 58 -12.60 -14.93 -6.88
CA GLY A 58 -12.22 -16.01 -5.95
C GLY A 58 -13.31 -17.10 -5.78
N GLU A 59 -14.58 -16.76 -6.02
CA GLU A 59 -15.72 -17.69 -5.99
C GLU A 59 -15.65 -18.80 -7.06
N TRP A 60 -14.88 -18.60 -8.15
CA TRP A 60 -14.73 -19.53 -9.28
C TRP A 60 -13.45 -20.38 -9.22
N ASN A 61 -12.63 -20.20 -8.17
CA ASN A 61 -11.41 -20.97 -7.95
C ASN A 61 -11.59 -21.96 -6.79
N SER A 62 -12.79 -22.51 -6.62
CA SER A 62 -13.04 -23.50 -5.58
C SER A 62 -12.43 -24.85 -5.95
N VAL A 63 -12.24 -25.72 -4.95
CA VAL A 63 -11.78 -27.10 -5.16
C VAL A 63 -12.74 -27.87 -6.09
N ALA A 64 -14.04 -27.53 -6.07
CA ALA A 64 -15.03 -28.15 -6.95
C ALA A 64 -14.82 -27.75 -8.42
N ASP A 65 -14.48 -26.49 -8.68
CA ASP A 65 -14.19 -26.00 -10.04
C ASP A 65 -12.91 -26.65 -10.59
N GLN A 66 -11.86 -26.72 -9.76
CA GLN A 66 -10.61 -27.38 -10.12
C GLN A 66 -10.81 -28.86 -10.49
N GLN A 67 -11.71 -29.55 -9.79
CA GLN A 67 -12.06 -30.95 -10.09
C GLN A 67 -12.90 -31.07 -11.36
N ALA A 68 -13.82 -30.15 -11.61
CA ALA A 68 -14.69 -30.18 -12.79
C ALA A 68 -13.92 -29.95 -14.11
N TYR A 69 -12.87 -29.12 -14.08
CA TYR A 69 -12.10 -28.72 -15.26
C TYR A 69 -10.71 -29.37 -15.37
N ALA A 70 -10.35 -30.33 -14.50
CA ALA A 70 -9.03 -30.95 -14.45
C ALA A 70 -8.59 -31.73 -15.71
N GLY A 71 -9.51 -31.99 -16.65
CA GLY A 71 -9.28 -32.83 -17.82
C GLY A 71 -9.71 -32.22 -19.15
N LEU A 72 -9.87 -30.89 -19.20
CA LEU A 72 -10.15 -30.12 -20.42
C LEU A 72 -8.87 -29.56 -21.06
#